data_AF-A0A534IHC4-F1
#
_entry.id   AF-A0A534IHC4-F1
#
_cell.length_a   1.000
_cell.length_b   1.000
_cell.length_c   1.000
_cell.angle_alpha   90.00
_cell.angle_beta   90.00
_cell.angle_gamma   90.00
#
_symmetry.space_group_name_H-M   'P 1'
#
loop_
_entity.id
_entity.type
_entity.pdbx_description
1 polymer ?
#
loop_
_entity_poly.entity_id
_entity_poly.type
_entity_poly.pdbx_seq_one_letter_code
_entity_poly.pdbx_strand_id
1 'polypeptide(L)'
;MITVSAEGKETTTQATYKLDGKDYPSMGNLDFDSLSGVQVDTSTAEFTLKRAGKPVGKIRRAVSNDRRTLTINYVLTNADGIQTSALTVFDKQ
;
A
#
# COMPACT_ATOMS: atom_id res chain seq x y z
N MET A 1 -7.00 0.91 -5.05
CA MET A 1 -5.73 0.40 -5.61
C MET A 1 -6.03 -0.96 -6.21
N ILE A 2 -5.71 -1.18 -7.49
CA ILE A 2 -5.81 -2.51 -8.10
C ILE A 2 -4.48 -3.20 -7.83
N THR A 3 -4.54 -4.39 -7.24
CA THR A 3 -3.38 -5.25 -7.00
C THR A 3 -3.59 -6.53 -7.77
N VAL A 4 -2.59 -6.96 -8.52
CA VAL A 4 -2.60 -8.24 -9.24
C VAL A 4 -1.82 -9.23 -8.38
N SER A 5 -2.48 -10.32 -7.97
CA SER A 5 -1.82 -11.43 -7.28
C SER A 5 -0.91 -12.22 -8.23
N ALA A 6 -0.02 -13.05 -7.69
CA ALA A 6 0.85 -13.92 -8.51
C ALA A 6 0.06 -14.84 -9.46
N GLU A 7 -1.20 -15.12 -9.16
CA GLU A 7 -2.13 -15.90 -9.99
C GLU A 7 -2.86 -15.07 -11.06
N GLY A 8 -2.52 -13.79 -11.22
CA GLY A 8 -3.16 -12.91 -12.20
C GLY A 8 -4.55 -12.42 -11.79
N LYS A 9 -5.02 -12.74 -10.58
CA LYS A 9 -6.33 -12.26 -10.10
C LYS A 9 -6.22 -10.79 -9.68
N GLU A 10 -6.96 -9.95 -10.39
CA GLU A 10 -7.13 -8.55 -10.05
C GLU A 10 -7.98 -8.40 -8.79
N THR A 11 -7.44 -7.66 -7.83
CA THR A 11 -8.11 -7.36 -6.57
C THR A 11 -8.21 -5.85 -6.42
N THR A 12 -9.43 -5.32 -6.37
CA THR A 12 -9.65 -3.89 -6.10
C THR A 12 -9.72 -3.67 -4.60
N THR A 13 -8.69 -3.04 -4.04
CA THR A 13 -8.70 -2.58 -2.66
C THR A 13 -9.25 -1.17 -2.57
N GLN A 14 -10.26 -0.96 -1.72
CA GLN A 14 -10.80 0.35 -1.38
C GLN A 14 -10.62 0.60 0.12
N ALA A 15 -10.11 1.79 0.44
CA ALA A 15 -9.96 2.24 1.81
C ALA A 15 -10.02 3.78 1.84
N THR A 16 -10.70 4.31 2.86
CA THR A 16 -10.70 5.74 3.19
C THR A 16 -9.89 5.90 4.47
N TYR A 17 -8.81 6.67 4.40
CA TYR A 17 -7.86 6.83 5.50
C TYR A 17 -7.36 8.27 5.59
N LYS A 18 -6.76 8.61 6.73
CA LYS A 18 -5.97 9.81 6.92
C LYS A 18 -4.51 9.44 7.14
N LEU A 19 -3.61 10.38 6.86
CA LEU A 19 -2.17 10.22 7.09
C LEU A 19 -1.79 10.59 8.53
N ASP A 20 -2.56 10.12 9.52
CA ASP A 20 -2.40 10.43 10.94
C ASP A 20 -1.87 9.25 11.77
N GLY A 21 -1.51 8.14 11.11
CA GLY A 21 -0.99 6.92 11.73
C GLY A 21 -2.05 6.03 12.37
N LYS A 22 -3.33 6.39 12.30
CA LYS A 22 -4.41 5.53 12.82
C LYS A 22 -4.74 4.41 11.86
N ASP A 23 -5.20 3.30 12.43
CA ASP A 23 -5.67 2.18 11.65
C ASP A 23 -7.08 2.46 11.11
N TYR A 24 -7.24 2.25 9.80
CA TYR A 24 -8.47 2.38 9.06
C TYR A 24 -8.83 1.04 8.42
N PRO A 25 -10.12 0.68 8.36
CA PRO A 25 -10.56 -0.54 7.70
C PRO A 25 -10.27 -0.47 6.19
N SER A 26 -9.87 -1.60 5.63
CA SER A 26 -9.63 -1.80 4.21
C SER A 26 -10.46 -2.98 3.73
N MET A 27 -11.12 -2.83 2.58
CA MET A 27 -12.01 -3.85 2.02
C MET A 27 -11.54 -4.31 0.65
N GLY A 28 -11.94 -5.53 0.31
CA GLY A 28 -11.74 -6.12 -1.02
C GLY A 28 -10.41 -6.82 -1.21
N ASN A 29 -9.52 -6.86 -0.21
CA ASN A 29 -8.27 -7.64 -0.25
C ASN A 29 -8.31 -8.77 0.78
N LEU A 30 -7.84 -9.97 0.42
CA LEU A 30 -7.76 -11.09 1.35
C LEU A 30 -6.52 -10.99 2.25
N ASP A 31 -5.47 -10.28 1.81
CA ASP A 31 -4.17 -10.19 2.46
C ASP A 31 -4.08 -9.24 3.65
N PHE A 32 -4.97 -8.25 3.72
CA PHE A 32 -5.04 -7.30 4.81
C PHE A 32 -6.47 -6.75 4.96
N ASP A 33 -6.86 -6.47 6.19
CA ASP A 33 -8.19 -5.96 6.57
C ASP A 33 -8.14 -4.51 7.06
N SER A 34 -6.94 -3.98 7.28
CA SER A 34 -6.73 -2.64 7.80
C SER A 34 -5.41 -2.06 7.32
N LEU A 35 -5.31 -0.73 7.35
CA LEU A 35 -4.09 -0.02 7.04
C LEU A 35 -3.96 1.24 7.90
N SER A 36 -2.73 1.61 8.22
CA SER A 36 -2.39 2.91 8.82
C SER A 36 -1.43 3.66 7.93
N GLY A 37 -1.71 4.93 7.67
CA GLY A 37 -0.88 5.79 6.83
C GLY A 37 -0.27 6.94 7.63
N VAL A 38 0.99 7.27 7.37
CA VAL A 38 1.68 8.45 7.93
C VAL A 38 2.34 9.22 6.81
N GLN A 39 2.27 10.55 6.89
CA GLN A 39 3.09 11.41 6.05
C GLN A 39 4.47 11.55 6.70
N VAL A 40 5.51 11.07 6.03
CA VAL A 40 6.88 11.11 6.58
C VAL A 40 7.63 12.37 6.14
N ASP A 41 7.28 12.93 4.97
CA ASP A 41 7.74 14.23 4.51
C ASP A 41 6.73 14.87 3.54
N THR A 42 7.06 16.03 2.97
CA THR A 42 6.15 16.81 2.11
C THR A 42 5.73 16.09 0.83
N SER A 43 6.49 15.09 0.37
CA SER A 43 6.22 14.34 -0.86
C SER A 43 6.17 12.83 -0.66
N THR A 44 6.37 12.33 0.56
CA THR A 44 6.43 10.92 0.89
C THR A 44 5.42 10.54 1.97
N ALA A 45 4.70 9.45 1.70
CA ALA A 45 3.81 8.79 2.66
C ALA A 45 4.19 7.31 2.80
N GLU A 46 4.08 6.80 4.02
CA GLU A 46 4.24 5.39 4.33
C GLU A 46 2.95 4.81 4.87
N PHE A 47 2.68 3.57 4.51
CA PHE A 47 1.53 2.81 4.95
C PHE A 47 1.97 1.48 5.53
N THR A 48 1.35 1.09 6.63
CA THR A 48 1.46 -0.26 7.19
C THR A 48 0.16 -1.00 6.89
N LEU A 49 0.26 -2.15 6.24
CA LEU A 49 -0.85 -3.05 5.99
C LEU A 49 -0.95 -4.04 7.14
N LYS A 50 -2.17 -4.26 7.64
CA LYS A 50 -2.41 -5.13 8.79
C LYS A 50 -3.50 -6.15 8.48
N ARG A 51 -3.32 -7.35 9.03
CA ARG A 51 -4.33 -8.41 9.07
C ARG A 51 -4.51 -8.85 10.52
N ALA A 52 -5.73 -8.85 11.01
CA ALA A 52 -6.07 -9.14 12.40
C ALA A 52 -5.21 -8.33 13.39
N GLY A 53 -4.97 -7.06 13.09
CA GLY A 53 -4.14 -6.15 13.89
C GLY A 53 -2.62 -6.36 13.80
N LYS A 54 -2.14 -7.38 13.07
CA LYS A 54 -0.71 -7.64 12.89
C LYS A 54 -0.19 -7.04 11.59
N PRO A 55 0.98 -6.38 11.57
CA PRO A 55 1.57 -5.87 10.34
C PRO A 55 1.97 -7.03 9.42
N VAL A 56 1.46 -7.01 8.19
CA VAL A 56 1.74 -8.00 7.14
C VAL A 56 2.47 -7.39 5.95
N GLY A 57 2.51 -6.06 5.85
CA GLY A 57 3.15 -5.39 4.74
C GLY A 57 3.35 -3.90 4.96
N LYS A 58 4.08 -3.28 4.04
CA LYS A 58 4.32 -1.84 4.00
C LYS A 58 4.24 -1.32 2.57
N ILE A 59 3.75 -0.10 2.42
CA ILE A 59 3.75 0.64 1.16
C ILE A 59 4.45 1.98 1.41
N ARG A 60 5.38 2.36 0.53
CA ARG A 60 5.98 3.69 0.50
C ARG A 60 5.62 4.36 -0.81
N ARG A 61 5.07 5.57 -0.74
CA ARG A 61 4.74 6.41 -1.89
C ARG A 61 5.59 7.66 -1.81
N ALA A 62 6.35 7.95 -2.86
CA ALA A 62 7.18 9.13 -2.94
C ALA A 62 6.90 9.87 -4.26
N VAL A 63 6.59 11.15 -4.16
CA VAL A 63 6.45 12.04 -5.32
C VAL A 63 7.80 12.73 -5.56
N SER A 64 8.25 12.77 -6.82
CA SER A 64 9.48 13.45 -7.20
C SER A 64 9.41 14.95 -6.89
N ASN A 65 10.57 15.60 -6.66
CA ASN A 65 10.63 17.03 -6.35
C ASN A 65 9.98 17.91 -7.44
N ASP A 66 10.09 17.50 -8.70
CA ASP A 66 9.48 18.19 -9.84
C ASP A 66 7.98 17.86 -10.01
N ARG A 67 7.40 17.04 -9.12
CA ARG A 67 5.99 16.62 -9.09
C ARG A 67 5.50 15.97 -10.38
N ARG A 68 6.43 15.38 -11.15
CA ARG A 68 6.12 14.69 -12.40
C ARG A 68 5.95 13.19 -12.22
N THR A 69 6.55 12.61 -11.20
CA THR A 69 6.61 11.17 -11.05
C THR A 69 6.17 10.75 -9.65
N LEU A 70 5.35 9.69 -9.58
CA LEU A 70 4.97 9.00 -8.36
C LEU A 70 5.63 7.61 -8.35
N THR A 71 6.48 7.38 -7.36
CA THR A 71 7.06 6.07 -7.09
C THR A 71 6.30 5.38 -5.97
N ILE A 72 5.85 4.16 -6.20
CA ILE A 72 5.19 3.30 -5.21
C ILE A 72 6.05 2.05 -5.04
N ASN A 73 6.52 1.81 -3.82
CA ASN A 73 7.16 0.56 -3.44
C ASN A 73 6.27 -0.15 -2.43
N TYR A 74 5.97 -1.44 -2.62
CA TYR A 74 5.26 -2.21 -1.61
C TYR A 74 5.94 -3.56 -1.35
N VAL A 75 5.76 -4.04 -0.12
CA VAL A 75 6.08 -5.40 0.30
C VAL A 75 4.89 -5.90 1.12
N LEU A 76 4.44 -7.12 0.83
CA LEU A 76 3.31 -7.76 1.50
C LEU A 76 3.61 -9.24 1.68
N THR A 77 3.38 -9.76 2.87
CA THR A 77 3.41 -11.20 3.16
C THR A 77 1.97 -11.69 3.24
N ASN A 78 1.61 -12.64 2.38
CA ASN A 78 0.26 -13.22 2.37
C ASN A 78 0.06 -14.22 3.53
N ALA A 79 -1.12 -14.85 3.60
CA ALA A 79 -1.41 -15.83 4.67
C ALA A 79 -0.51 -17.07 4.63
N ASP A 80 -0.06 -17.44 3.43
CA ASP A 80 0.79 -18.61 3.19
C ASP A 80 2.28 -18.33 3.50
N GLY A 81 2.61 -17.12 3.96
CA GLY A 81 3.99 -16.70 4.24
C GLY A 81 4.79 -16.31 2.99
N ILE A 82 4.13 -16.22 1.84
CA ILE A 82 4.77 -15.81 0.59
C ILE A 82 4.88 -14.28 0.58
N GLN A 83 6.11 -13.80 0.48
CA GLN A 83 6.40 -12.38 0.36
C GLN A 83 6.34 -11.94 -1.11
N THR A 84 5.52 -10.94 -1.39
CA THR A 84 5.43 -10.27 -2.68
C THR A 84 5.89 -8.81 -2.53
N SER A 85 6.66 -8.33 -3.49
CA SER A 85 7.08 -6.92 -3.54
C SER A 85 7.02 -6.39 -4.95
N ALA A 86 6.66 -5.11 -5.11
CA ALA A 86 6.80 -4.44 -6.40
C ALA A 86 7.21 -2.97 -6.24
N LEU A 87 7.86 -2.47 -7.30
CA LEU A 87 8.18 -1.07 -7.52
C LEU A 87 7.42 -0.61 -8.76
N THR A 88 6.62 0.43 -8.64
CA THR A 88 5.87 1.00 -9.75
C THR A 88 6.12 2.49 -9.82
N VAL A 89 6.41 2.97 -11.02
CA VAL A 89 6.69 4.38 -11.30
C VAL A 89 5.60 4.86 -12.24
N PHE A 90 4.90 5.92 -11.85
CA PHE A 90 3.84 6.54 -12.62
C PHE A 90 4.26 7.95 -13.00
N ASP A 91 4.16 8.29 -14.27
CA ASP A 91 4.26 9.66 -14.72
C ASP A 91 2.90 10.36 -14.61
N LYS A 92 2.96 11.65 -14.29
CA LYS A 92 1.81 12.53 -14.29
C LYS A 92 1.35 12.74 -15.73
N GLN A 93 0.16 12.24 -16.05
CA GLN A 93 -0.55 12.54 -17.31
C GLN A 93 -1.07 13.98 -17.34
#